data_AF-A0A7C2PWZ4-F1
#
_entry.id   AF-A0A7C2PWZ4-F1
#
_cell.length_a   1.000
_cell.length_b   1.000
_cell.length_c   1.000
_cell.angle_alpha   90.00
_cell.angle_beta   90.00
_cell.angle_gamma   90.00
#
_symmetry.space_group_name_H-M   'P 1'
#
loop_
_entity.id
_entity.type
_entity.pdbx_description
1 polymer ?
#
loop_
_entity_poly.entity_id
_entity_poly.type
_entity_poly.pdbx_seq_one_letter_code
_entity_poly.pdbx_strand_id
1 'polypeptide(L)'
;MSVQTQAHAEKGLRFFPVALESIHEHVLGMDLYVKHDRDPVLFRAVGAHFTQDDARHLAEQGTQLLYVPAHQHGVYRQMLIARLDRVFHDSEQSPIERGRVIRASCTRMIEDVLRLPGQVEPLEATAEISRQFTQWAQTDGGQFSYVLDM
;
A
#
# COMPACT_ATOMS: atom_id res chain seq x y z
N MET A 1 29.89 17.00 -5.30
CA MET A 1 30.06 16.10 -4.13
C MET A 1 29.05 14.99 -4.28
N SER A 2 29.49 13.82 -4.73
CA SER A 2 28.60 12.72 -5.12
C SER A 2 28.53 11.71 -3.98
N VAL A 3 27.38 11.61 -3.32
CA VAL A 3 27.13 10.56 -2.32
C VAL A 3 26.73 9.29 -3.09
N GLN A 4 27.69 8.38 -3.27
CA GLN A 4 27.42 7.01 -3.69
C GLN A 4 26.87 6.24 -2.48
N THR A 5 25.55 6.13 -2.37
CA THR A 5 24.93 5.09 -1.54
C THR A 5 24.59 3.92 -2.46
N GLN A 6 25.60 3.10 -2.79
CA GLN A 6 25.35 1.79 -3.39
C GLN A 6 24.90 0.82 -2.30
N ALA A 7 23.62 0.91 -1.91
CA ALA A 7 22.97 -0.17 -1.20
C ALA A 7 22.61 -1.25 -2.23
N HIS A 8 23.56 -2.15 -2.49
CA HIS A 8 23.28 -3.37 -3.24
C HIS A 8 22.18 -4.15 -2.52
N ALA A 9 21.11 -4.51 -3.23
CA ALA A 9 20.14 -5.47 -2.74
C ALA A 9 20.85 -6.74 -2.27
N GLU A 10 20.55 -7.18 -1.05
CA GLU A 10 21.05 -8.44 -0.52
C GLU A 10 20.63 -9.56 -1.48
N LYS A 11 21.63 -10.19 -2.12
CA LYS A 11 21.40 -11.29 -3.07
C LYS A 11 20.62 -12.41 -2.36
N GLY A 12 19.40 -12.67 -2.81
CA GLY A 12 18.53 -13.74 -2.29
C GLY A 12 17.25 -13.25 -1.61
N LEU A 13 17.08 -11.95 -1.40
CA LEU A 13 15.80 -11.42 -0.91
C LEU A 13 14.73 -11.48 -2.01
N ARG A 14 13.57 -12.04 -1.67
CA ARG A 14 12.36 -11.94 -2.49
C ARG A 14 11.70 -10.59 -2.23
N PHE A 15 11.27 -9.92 -3.29
CA PHE A 15 10.60 -8.62 -3.22
C PHE A 15 9.17 -8.73 -3.74
N PHE A 16 8.28 -7.91 -3.19
CA PHE A 16 6.89 -7.79 -3.61
C PHE A 16 6.61 -6.40 -4.17
N PRO A 17 5.97 -6.31 -5.35
CA PRO A 17 5.58 -5.03 -5.92
C PRO A 17 4.39 -4.46 -5.15
N VAL A 18 4.50 -3.20 -4.76
CA VAL A 18 3.43 -2.40 -4.14
C VAL A 18 3.20 -1.16 -4.99
N ALA A 19 1.95 -0.72 -5.12
CA ALA A 19 1.63 0.45 -5.93
C ALA A 19 2.14 1.72 -5.24
N LEU A 20 2.73 2.65 -5.99
CA LEU A 20 3.23 3.91 -5.45
C LEU A 20 2.14 4.70 -4.70
N GLU A 21 0.94 4.76 -5.26
CA GLU A 21 -0.24 5.42 -4.67
C GLU A 21 -0.78 4.76 -3.39
N SER A 22 -0.30 3.55 -3.05
CA SER A 22 -0.67 2.88 -1.80
C SER A 22 0.17 3.36 -0.61
N ILE A 23 1.35 3.93 -0.87
CA ILE A 23 2.24 4.49 0.13
C ILE A 23 1.85 5.95 0.41
N HIS A 24 1.70 6.29 1.68
CA HIS A 24 1.29 7.62 2.12
C HIS A 24 2.42 8.37 2.81
N GLU A 25 2.21 9.67 3.05
CA GLU A 25 3.14 10.49 3.80
C GLU A 25 3.17 10.11 5.29
N HIS A 26 4.21 9.41 5.71
CA HIS A 26 4.46 9.04 7.10
C HIS A 26 5.89 8.50 7.28
N VAL A 27 6.26 8.28 8.54
CA VAL A 27 7.45 7.51 8.90
C VAL A 27 7.23 6.06 8.47
N LEU A 28 8.08 5.57 7.56
CA LEU A 28 7.94 4.24 6.99
C LEU A 28 8.26 3.15 8.02
N GLY A 29 7.39 2.13 8.11
CA GLY A 29 7.67 0.91 8.87
C GLY A 29 8.46 -0.14 8.09
N MET A 30 8.84 0.15 6.85
CA MET A 30 9.44 -0.80 5.91
C MET A 30 10.39 -0.11 4.93
N ASP A 31 11.28 -0.88 4.34
CA ASP A 31 12.16 -0.42 3.28
C ASP A 31 11.41 -0.40 1.93
N LEU A 32 11.61 0.68 1.18
CA LEU A 32 11.08 0.87 -0.16
C LEU A 32 12.21 0.83 -1.18
N TYR A 33 12.08 -0.05 -2.14
CA TYR A 33 13.02 -0.21 -3.25
C TYR A 33 12.37 0.25 -4.55
N VAL A 34 13.17 0.84 -5.43
CA VAL A 34 12.81 1.10 -6.82
C VAL A 34 13.56 0.11 -7.70
N LYS A 35 12.95 -0.34 -8.78
CA LYS A 35 13.66 -1.19 -9.75
C LYS A 35 14.39 -0.31 -10.75
N HIS A 36 15.71 -0.39 -10.74
CA HIS A 36 16.55 0.25 -11.75
C HIS A 36 17.19 -0.86 -12.60
N ASP A 37 16.87 -0.87 -13.90
CA ASP A 37 17.17 -1.96 -14.82
C ASP A 37 16.64 -3.33 -14.34
N ARG A 38 17.49 -4.11 -13.67
CA ARG A 38 17.19 -5.47 -13.19
C ARG A 38 17.33 -5.62 -11.68
N ASP A 39 17.95 -4.65 -11.01
CA ASP A 39 18.27 -4.75 -9.60
C ASP A 39 17.39 -3.80 -8.78
N PRO A 40 16.78 -4.27 -7.68
CA PRO A 40 16.12 -3.39 -6.75
C PRO A 40 17.16 -2.53 -6.03
N VAL A 41 16.95 -1.22 -6.00
CA VAL A 41 17.81 -0.24 -5.33
C VAL A 41 17.01 0.39 -4.19
N LEU A 42 17.61 0.45 -3.00
CA LEU A 42 16.97 1.06 -1.84
C LEU A 42 16.70 2.54 -2.12
N PHE A 43 15.43 2.93 -2.10
CA PHE A 43 14.98 4.31 -2.29
C PHE A 43 14.78 5.01 -0.95
N ARG A 44 14.09 4.35 -0.02
CA ARG A 44 13.86 4.84 1.35
C ARG A 44 13.95 3.68 2.33
N ALA A 45 14.64 3.91 3.45
CA ALA A 45 14.76 2.93 4.50
C ALA A 45 13.61 3.05 5.52
N VAL A 46 13.43 2.00 6.32
CA VAL A 46 12.61 2.03 7.53
C VAL A 46 12.99 3.21 8.42
N GLY A 47 11.98 3.88 8.99
CA GLY A 47 12.14 5.07 9.82
C GLY A 47 12.36 6.36 9.03
N ALA A 48 12.57 6.30 7.71
CA ALA A 48 12.63 7.49 6.88
C ALA A 48 11.23 8.07 6.64
N HIS A 49 11.18 9.38 6.40
CA HIS A 49 9.98 10.03 5.89
C HIS A 49 9.86 9.75 4.39
N PHE A 50 8.66 9.39 3.96
CA PHE A 50 8.26 9.40 2.56
C PHE A 50 7.22 10.50 2.40
N THR A 51 7.42 11.43 1.47
CA THR A 51 6.53 12.60 1.30
C THR A 51 5.73 12.51 0.00
N GLN A 52 4.71 13.37 -0.14
CA GLN A 52 4.01 13.50 -1.41
C GLN A 52 4.93 13.97 -2.55
N ASP A 53 5.96 14.77 -2.23
CA ASP A 53 6.97 15.20 -3.19
C ASP A 53 7.82 14.03 -3.69
N ASP A 54 8.19 13.10 -2.81
CA ASP A 54 8.88 11.86 -3.19
C ASP A 54 8.02 11.02 -4.14
N ALA A 55 6.73 10.86 -3.81
CA ALA A 55 5.79 10.13 -4.65
C ALA A 55 5.63 10.78 -6.04
N ARG A 56 5.52 12.12 -6.08
CA ARG A 56 5.42 12.86 -7.34
C ARG A 56 6.67 12.70 -8.21
N HIS A 57 7.86 12.86 -7.64
CA HIS A 57 9.12 12.67 -8.39
C HIS A 57 9.22 11.27 -8.98
N LEU A 58 8.87 10.24 -8.21
CA LEU A 58 8.86 8.86 -8.71
C LEU A 58 7.86 8.67 -9.85
N ALA A 59 6.65 9.24 -9.72
CA ALA A 59 5.63 9.16 -10.77
C ALA A 59 6.05 9.88 -12.06
N GLU A 60 6.70 11.05 -11.96
CA GLU A 60 7.25 11.80 -13.10
C GLU A 60 8.36 11.02 -13.84
N GLN A 61 9.08 10.15 -13.11
CA GLN A 61 10.05 9.21 -13.67
C GLN A 61 9.40 7.94 -14.24
N GLY A 62 8.07 7.84 -14.25
CA GLY A 62 7.32 6.68 -14.72
C GLY A 62 7.29 5.50 -13.74
N THR A 63 7.74 5.70 -12.50
CA THR A 63 7.69 4.66 -11.46
C THR A 63 6.27 4.55 -10.92
N GLN A 64 5.59 3.44 -11.23
CA GLN A 64 4.26 3.14 -10.69
C GLN A 64 4.29 2.12 -9.56
N LEU A 65 5.38 1.35 -9.46
CA LEU A 65 5.56 0.27 -8.52
C LEU A 65 6.82 0.47 -7.70
N LEU A 66 6.68 0.33 -6.39
CA LEU A 66 7.77 0.17 -5.44
C LEU A 66 7.88 -1.29 -5.04
N TYR A 67 8.98 -1.65 -4.42
CA TYR A 67 9.29 -3.01 -4.02
C TYR A 67 9.59 -3.07 -2.53
N VAL A 68 8.95 -4.01 -1.84
CA VAL A 68 9.14 -4.24 -0.40
C VAL A 68 9.73 -5.64 -0.19
N PRO A 69 10.72 -5.82 0.70
CA PRO A 69 11.21 -7.15 1.05
C PRO A 69 10.10 -8.07 1.56
N ALA A 70 10.14 -9.34 1.18
CA ALA A 70 9.14 -10.36 1.54
C ALA A 70 8.85 -10.44 3.04
N HIS A 71 9.89 -10.36 3.87
CA HIS A 71 9.77 -10.43 5.31
C HIS A 71 9.11 -9.19 5.93
N GLN A 72 9.06 -8.06 5.21
CA GLN A 72 8.42 -6.82 5.64
C GLN A 72 7.00 -6.65 5.05
N HIS A 73 6.54 -7.59 4.22
CA HIS A 73 5.23 -7.51 3.60
C HIS A 73 4.06 -7.47 4.62
N GLY A 74 4.26 -8.09 5.79
CA GLY A 74 3.29 -7.96 6.90
C GLY A 74 3.12 -6.52 7.38
N VAL A 75 4.21 -5.73 7.40
CA VAL A 75 4.18 -4.32 7.80
C VAL A 75 3.45 -3.47 6.76
N TYR A 76 3.71 -3.71 5.47
CA TYR A 76 2.95 -3.09 4.38
C TYR A 76 1.43 -3.32 4.54
N ARG A 77 1.04 -4.55 4.86
CA ARG A 77 -0.37 -4.90 5.06
C ARG A 77 -0.99 -4.17 6.26
N GLN A 78 -0.28 -4.10 7.38
CA GLN A 78 -0.74 -3.35 8.55
C GLN A 78 -0.91 -1.86 8.23
N MET A 79 0.00 -1.27 7.44
CA MET A 79 -0.13 0.10 6.96
C MET A 79 -1.38 0.30 6.09
N LEU A 80 -1.69 -0.64 5.18
CA LEU A 80 -2.93 -0.59 4.39
C LEU A 80 -4.19 -0.66 5.26
N ILE A 81 -4.21 -1.55 6.26
CA ILE A 81 -5.34 -1.69 7.19
C ILE A 81 -5.53 -0.39 7.98
N ALA A 82 -4.45 0.17 8.54
CA ALA A 82 -4.52 1.42 9.31
C ALA A 82 -4.96 2.60 8.44
N ARG A 83 -4.57 2.64 7.17
CA ARG A 83 -5.07 3.62 6.19
C ARG A 83 -6.57 3.47 5.97
N LEU A 84 -7.03 2.24 5.74
CA LEU A 84 -8.44 1.95 5.50
C LEU A 84 -9.30 2.35 6.69
N ASP A 85 -8.86 2.02 7.91
CA ASP A 85 -9.55 2.41 9.14
C ASP A 85 -9.74 3.94 9.21
N ARG A 86 -8.70 4.72 8.92
CA ARG A 86 -8.84 6.19 8.84
C ARG A 86 -9.82 6.63 7.76
N VAL A 87 -9.75 6.03 6.57
CA VAL A 87 -10.62 6.38 5.43
C VAL A 87 -12.09 6.08 5.73
N PHE A 88 -12.39 4.97 6.43
CA PHE A 88 -13.76 4.65 6.83
C PHE A 88 -14.35 5.73 7.77
N HIS A 89 -13.52 6.30 8.64
CA HIS A 89 -13.92 7.27 9.66
C HIS A 89 -13.70 8.74 9.28
N ASP A 90 -13.07 9.04 8.15
CA ASP A 90 -12.81 10.40 7.68
C ASP A 90 -14.10 11.05 7.14
N SER A 91 -14.74 11.90 7.94
CA SER A 91 -15.96 12.61 7.55
C SER A 91 -15.72 13.77 6.59
N GLU A 92 -14.49 14.25 6.43
CA GLU A 92 -14.14 15.38 5.56
C GLU A 92 -13.89 14.93 4.12
N GLN A 93 -13.48 13.67 3.92
CA GLN A 93 -13.29 13.09 2.60
C GLN A 93 -14.62 12.87 1.87
N SER A 94 -14.67 13.24 0.59
CA SER A 94 -15.86 13.04 -0.24
C SER A 94 -16.25 11.55 -0.32
N PRO A 95 -17.55 11.20 -0.36
CA PRO A 95 -17.99 9.81 -0.43
C PRO A 95 -17.42 9.04 -1.64
N ILE A 96 -17.27 9.72 -2.77
CA ILE A 96 -16.72 9.14 -4.01
C ILE A 96 -15.23 8.78 -3.84
N GLU A 97 -14.42 9.70 -3.32
CA GLU A 97 -12.99 9.46 -3.14
C GLU A 97 -12.75 8.39 -2.07
N ARG A 98 -13.58 8.38 -1.02
CA ARG A 98 -13.59 7.33 0.00
C ARG A 98 -13.85 5.96 -0.60
N GLY A 99 -14.91 5.83 -1.41
CA GLY A 99 -15.24 4.60 -2.13
C GLY A 99 -14.09 4.11 -3.03
N ARG A 100 -13.40 5.05 -3.70
CA ARG A 100 -12.23 4.74 -4.55
C ARG A 100 -11.08 4.16 -3.74
N VAL A 101 -10.73 4.79 -2.62
CA VAL A 101 -9.62 4.33 -1.76
C VAL A 101 -9.95 2.98 -1.12
N ILE A 102 -11.20 2.78 -0.67
CA ILE A 102 -11.68 1.51 -0.13
C ILE A 102 -11.53 0.40 -1.17
N ARG A 103 -12.09 0.58 -2.37
CA ARG A 103 -12.02 -0.40 -3.46
C ARG A 103 -10.58 -0.72 -3.83
N ALA A 104 -9.72 0.29 -4.04
CA ALA A 104 -8.32 0.08 -4.40
C ALA A 104 -7.55 -0.73 -3.35
N SER A 105 -7.84 -0.50 -2.06
CA SER A 105 -7.22 -1.24 -0.97
C SER A 105 -7.73 -2.68 -0.89
N CYS A 106 -9.03 -2.92 -1.07
CA CYS A 106 -9.60 -4.26 -1.16
C CYS A 106 -9.01 -5.07 -2.32
N THR A 107 -8.88 -4.47 -3.52
CA THR A 107 -8.25 -5.11 -4.68
C THR A 107 -6.84 -5.57 -4.36
N ARG A 108 -6.01 -4.72 -3.73
CA ARG A 108 -4.64 -5.07 -3.34
C ARG A 108 -4.58 -6.23 -2.38
N MET A 109 -5.50 -6.29 -1.42
CA MET A 109 -5.48 -7.35 -0.42
C MET A 109 -5.95 -8.69 -0.98
N ILE A 110 -6.88 -8.67 -1.93
CA ILE A 110 -7.22 -9.87 -2.72
C ILE A 110 -6.02 -10.31 -3.55
N GLU A 111 -5.31 -9.37 -4.21
CA GLU A 111 -4.07 -9.69 -4.93
C GLU A 111 -3.01 -10.30 -4.00
N ASP A 112 -2.89 -9.82 -2.76
CA ASP A 112 -1.96 -10.39 -1.77
C ASP A 112 -2.29 -11.85 -1.45
N VAL A 113 -3.57 -12.18 -1.22
CA VAL A 113 -4.03 -13.56 -0.98
C VAL A 113 -3.69 -14.45 -2.17
N LEU A 114 -3.90 -13.96 -3.41
CA LEU A 114 -3.63 -14.71 -4.63
C LEU A 114 -2.12 -14.91 -4.87
N ARG A 115 -1.28 -13.93 -4.52
CA ARG A 115 0.19 -13.99 -4.67
C ARG A 115 0.88 -14.80 -3.56
N LEU A 116 0.22 -14.97 -2.42
CA LEU A 116 0.73 -15.65 -1.23
C LEU A 116 -0.23 -16.77 -0.78
N PRO A 117 -0.49 -17.78 -1.64
CA PRO A 117 -1.44 -18.83 -1.30
C PRO A 117 -0.95 -19.62 -0.08
N GLY A 118 -1.88 -19.89 0.86
CA GLY A 118 -1.62 -20.70 2.05
C GLY A 118 -1.04 -19.93 3.25
N GLN A 119 -0.78 -18.62 3.12
CA GLN A 119 -0.51 -17.79 4.30
C GLN A 119 -1.82 -17.44 5.01
N VAL A 120 -1.81 -17.49 6.34
CA VAL A 120 -3.00 -17.23 7.17
C VAL A 120 -3.22 -15.72 7.28
N GLU A 121 -2.14 -14.96 7.37
CA GLU A 121 -2.16 -13.52 7.62
C GLU A 121 -2.84 -12.71 6.50
N PRO A 122 -2.67 -13.00 5.19
CA PRO A 122 -3.43 -12.30 4.15
C PRO A 122 -4.92 -12.61 4.23
N LEU A 123 -5.29 -13.86 4.55
CA LEU A 123 -6.68 -14.28 4.68
C LEU A 123 -7.38 -13.58 5.85
N GLU A 124 -6.73 -13.53 7.02
CA GLU A 124 -7.25 -12.83 8.20
C GLU A 124 -7.46 -11.34 7.94
N ALA A 125 -6.49 -10.70 7.26
CA ALA A 125 -6.57 -9.30 6.91
C ALA A 125 -7.72 -8.99 5.92
N THR A 126 -7.93 -9.86 4.92
CA THR A 126 -9.08 -9.74 4.01
C THR A 126 -10.40 -9.93 4.75
N ALA A 127 -10.47 -10.88 5.70
CA ALA A 127 -11.66 -11.10 6.51
C ALA A 127 -11.98 -9.88 7.40
N GLU A 128 -10.97 -9.26 7.99
CA GLU A 128 -11.13 -8.06 8.82
C GLU A 128 -11.69 -6.89 8.02
N ILE A 129 -11.13 -6.60 6.84
CA ILE A 129 -11.63 -5.47 6.03
C ILE A 129 -13.00 -5.76 5.44
N SER A 130 -13.30 -7.02 5.11
CA SER A 130 -14.66 -7.40 4.71
C SER A 130 -15.68 -7.07 5.81
N ARG A 131 -15.32 -7.27 7.08
CA ARG A 131 -16.15 -6.88 8.23
C ARG A 131 -16.29 -5.36 8.32
N GLN A 132 -15.18 -4.61 8.27
CA GLN A 132 -15.21 -3.14 8.34
C GLN A 132 -16.01 -2.52 7.20
N PHE A 133 -15.84 -3.02 5.97
CA PHE A 133 -16.61 -2.59 4.81
C PHE A 133 -18.11 -2.82 5.00
N THR A 134 -18.49 -3.98 5.54
CA THR A 134 -19.90 -4.31 5.81
C THR A 134 -20.49 -3.37 6.85
N GLN A 135 -19.75 -3.08 7.93
CA GLN A 135 -20.18 -2.12 8.96
C GLN A 135 -20.34 -0.71 8.39
N TRP A 136 -19.38 -0.25 7.59
CA TRP A 136 -19.44 1.03 6.91
C TRP A 136 -20.68 1.10 5.99
N ALA A 137 -20.84 0.13 5.08
CA ALA A 137 -21.97 0.08 4.16
C ALA A 137 -23.35 0.01 4.85
N GLN A 138 -23.42 -0.52 6.08
CA GLN A 138 -24.65 -0.53 6.88
C GLN A 138 -24.94 0.80 7.59
N THR A 139 -23.95 1.68 7.73
CA THR A 139 -24.09 2.96 8.42
C THR A 139 -24.92 3.95 7.60
N ASP A 140 -24.84 3.88 6.26
CA ASP A 140 -25.66 4.67 5.35
C ASP A 140 -25.88 3.90 4.04
N GLY A 141 -27.14 3.62 3.72
CA GLY A 141 -27.53 2.83 2.53
C GLY A 141 -27.07 3.43 1.20
N GLY A 142 -26.73 4.73 1.15
CA GLY A 142 -26.13 5.38 -0.01
C GLY A 142 -24.64 5.06 -0.22
N GLN A 143 -23.93 4.61 0.83
CA GLN A 143 -22.48 4.37 0.78
C GLN A 143 -22.09 3.24 -0.16
N PHE A 144 -22.93 2.20 -0.25
CA PHE A 144 -22.70 1.10 -1.20
C PHE A 144 -22.86 1.56 -2.66
N SER A 145 -23.76 2.51 -2.94
CA SER A 145 -23.96 3.06 -4.29
C SER A 145 -22.68 3.71 -4.81
N TYR A 146 -21.97 4.48 -3.98
CA TYR A 146 -20.71 5.13 -4.38
C TYR A 146 -19.58 4.16 -4.75
N VAL A 147 -19.66 2.90 -4.31
CA VAL A 147 -18.72 1.85 -4.69
C VAL A 147 -19.09 1.23 -6.04
N LEU A 148 -20.39 1.19 -6.38
CA LEU A 148 -20.93 0.61 -7.61
C LEU A 148 -21.02 1.60 -8.78
N ASP A 149 -21.23 2.89 -8.50
CA ASP A 149 -21.45 3.95 -9.49
C ASP A 149 -20.14 4.47 -10.15
N MET A 150 -19.03 3.74 -10.00
CA MET A 150 -17.71 4.03 -10.59
C MET A 150 -17.23 2.93 -11.53
#